data_AF-A0AAX6IH78-F1
#
_entry.id   AF-A0AAX6IH78-F1
#
_cell.length_a   1.000
_cell.length_b   1.000
_cell.length_c   1.000
_cell.angle_alpha   90.00
_cell.angle_beta   90.00
_cell.angle_gamma   90.00
#
_symmetry.space_group_name_H-M   'P 1'
#
loop_
_entity.id
_entity.type
_entity.pdbx_description
1 polymer ?
#
loop_
_entity_poly.entity_id
_entity_poly.type
_entity_poly.pdbx_seq_one_letter_code
_entity_poly.pdbx_strand_id
1 'polypeptide(L)'
;MLFLWKTICRQNNILDELYAIKQEKYYNAPTYNMSRSSIIEDLSELAVTVIGKKSLPVFISGFNNSQTDTAARISFKYGCSRGVFGTPFFFVNGMLLPDYGSTLDFKKWRSVIDPLFRNR
;
A
#
# COMPACT_ATOMS: atom_id res chain seq x y z
N MET A 1 7.05 -5.99 -2.49
CA MET A 1 7.49 -4.82 -1.69
C MET A 1 6.41 -3.74 -1.78
N LEU A 2 5.29 -3.91 -1.05
CA LEU A 2 4.10 -3.04 -1.10
C LEU A 2 3.97 -2.19 0.19
N PHE A 3 5.06 -1.53 0.58
CA PHE A 3 5.09 -0.64 1.75
C PHE A 3 5.12 0.86 1.38
N LEU A 4 4.78 1.20 0.15
CA LEU A 4 5.07 2.53 -0.40
C LEU A 4 3.97 3.58 -0.27
N TRP A 5 2.76 3.26 0.19
CA TRP A 5 1.63 4.13 -0.20
C TRP A 5 0.75 4.75 0.89
N LYS A 6 1.03 4.51 2.19
CA LYS A 6 0.23 5.14 3.25
C LYS A 6 0.43 6.65 3.40
N THR A 7 1.48 7.24 2.82
CA THR A 7 1.72 8.69 2.94
C THR A 7 1.14 9.51 1.78
N ILE A 8 0.87 8.88 0.62
CA ILE A 8 0.32 9.57 -0.56
C ILE A 8 -1.22 9.49 -0.59
N CYS A 9 -1.82 8.44 0.01
CA CYS A 9 -3.28 8.22 0.01
C CYS A 9 -4.00 8.78 1.23
N ARG A 10 -3.94 10.09 1.44
CA ARG A 10 -4.98 10.76 2.26
C ARG A 10 -6.33 10.84 1.55
N GLN A 11 -6.40 10.53 0.25
CA GLN A 11 -7.62 10.25 -0.50
C GLN A 11 -7.84 8.72 -0.59
N ASN A 12 -8.94 8.25 0.01
CA ASN A 12 -9.28 6.83 0.24
C ASN A 12 -9.54 5.97 -1.01
N ASN A 13 -9.28 6.43 -2.25
CA ASN A 13 -9.64 5.67 -3.46
C ASN A 13 -8.45 5.33 -4.38
N ILE A 14 -7.29 5.99 -4.23
CA ILE A 14 -6.17 5.82 -5.17
C ILE A 14 -5.45 4.50 -5.01
N LEU A 15 -5.29 4.07 -3.76
CA LEU A 15 -4.60 2.83 -3.44
C LEU A 15 -5.41 1.64 -3.94
N ASP A 16 -6.73 1.67 -3.77
CA ASP A 16 -7.65 0.61 -4.18
C ASP A 16 -7.81 0.54 -5.71
N GLU A 17 -7.91 1.69 -6.39
CA GLU A 17 -7.93 1.74 -7.85
C GLU A 17 -6.58 1.30 -8.45
N LEU A 18 -5.44 1.74 -7.90
CA LEU A 18 -4.13 1.24 -8.34
C LEU A 18 -3.92 -0.26 -8.05
N TYR A 19 -4.46 -0.77 -6.95
CA TYR A 19 -4.42 -2.20 -6.65
C TYR A 19 -5.30 -3.02 -7.62
N ALA A 20 -6.51 -2.53 -7.88
CA ALA A 20 -7.44 -3.15 -8.82
C ALA A 20 -6.91 -3.11 -10.26
N ILE A 21 -6.15 -2.07 -10.61
CA ILE A 21 -5.52 -1.90 -11.91
C ILE A 21 -4.16 -2.61 -11.91
N LYS A 22 -4.18 -3.92 -12.19
CA LYS A 22 -3.05 -4.67 -12.76
C LYS A 22 -1.75 -4.64 -11.92
N GLN A 23 -1.83 -4.84 -10.60
CA GLN A 23 -0.65 -5.02 -9.74
C GLN A 23 0.40 -5.97 -10.34
N GLU A 24 -0.04 -7.02 -11.03
CA GLU A 24 0.83 -8.00 -11.71
C GLU A 24 1.78 -7.39 -12.75
N LYS A 25 1.39 -6.28 -13.40
CA LYS A 25 2.25 -5.53 -14.34
C LYS A 25 3.51 -4.99 -13.64
N TYR A 26 3.45 -4.79 -12.34
CA TYR A 26 4.55 -4.24 -11.53
C TYR A 26 5.28 -5.32 -10.72
N TYR A 27 5.11 -6.60 -11.07
CA TYR A 27 5.89 -7.68 -10.49
C TYR A 27 7.32 -7.71 -11.03
N ASN A 28 8.20 -8.38 -10.28
CA ASN A 28 9.63 -8.43 -10.56
C ASN A 28 9.94 -8.83 -12.01
N ALA A 29 9.25 -9.83 -12.55
CA ALA A 29 9.50 -10.33 -13.91
C ALA A 29 9.11 -9.31 -14.99
N PRO A 30 7.87 -8.78 -15.03
CA PRO A 30 7.50 -7.72 -15.97
C PRO A 30 8.36 -6.46 -15.91
N THR A 31 8.81 -6.06 -14.71
CA THR A 31 9.57 -4.81 -14.54
C THR A 31 11.09 -5.00 -14.62
N TYR A 32 11.58 -6.23 -14.82
CA TYR A 32 13.00 -6.56 -14.66
C TYR A 32 13.92 -5.70 -15.53
N ASN A 33 13.51 -5.42 -16.78
CA ASN A 33 14.28 -4.64 -17.75
C ASN A 33 13.79 -3.19 -17.90
N MET A 34 12.86 -2.74 -17.05
CA MET A 34 12.29 -1.40 -17.15
C MET A 34 13.15 -0.38 -16.40
N SER A 35 13.27 0.82 -16.96
CA SER A 35 13.88 1.93 -16.25
C SER A 35 12.94 2.47 -15.17
N ARG A 36 13.51 3.08 -14.14
CA ARG A 36 12.74 3.80 -13.11
C ARG A 36 11.83 4.87 -13.72
N SER A 37 12.34 5.63 -14.69
CA SER A 37 11.55 6.69 -15.34
C SER A 37 10.35 6.14 -16.09
N SER A 38 10.51 5.03 -16.81
CA SER A 38 9.41 4.36 -17.52
C SER A 38 8.33 3.86 -16.56
N ILE A 39 8.73 3.29 -15.42
CA ILE A 39 7.77 2.87 -14.38
C ILE A 39 7.02 4.07 -13.78
N ILE A 40 7.72 5.18 -13.51
CA ILE A 40 7.09 6.40 -12.96
C ILE A 40 6.10 7.01 -13.95
N GLU A 41 6.46 7.06 -15.24
CA GLU A 41 5.59 7.55 -16.31
C GLU A 41 4.31 6.71 -16.41
N ASP A 42 4.45 5.38 -16.46
CA ASP A 42 3.34 4.44 -16.56
C ASP A 42 2.42 4.49 -15.31
N LEU A 43 3.00 4.60 -14.11
CA LEU A 43 2.25 4.85 -12.88
C LEU A 43 1.56 6.23 -12.87
N SER A 44 2.16 7.23 -13.49
CA SER A 44 1.61 8.58 -13.58
C SER A 44 0.38 8.62 -14.48
N GLU A 45 0.40 7.89 -15.60
CA GLU A 45 -0.76 7.72 -16.46
C GLU A 45 -1.93 7.04 -15.73
N LEU A 46 -1.63 5.99 -14.96
CA LEU A 46 -2.63 5.34 -14.10
C LEU A 46 -3.14 6.28 -13.01
N ALA A 47 -2.26 7.00 -12.33
CA ALA A 47 -2.66 7.91 -11.26
C ALA A 47 -3.60 8.99 -11.78
N VAL A 48 -3.35 9.54 -12.98
CA VAL A 48 -4.19 10.58 -13.61
C VAL A 48 -5.65 10.17 -13.75
N THR A 49 -5.95 8.88 -13.99
CA THR A 49 -7.35 8.41 -14.08
C THR A 49 -8.08 8.55 -12.76
N VAL A 50 -7.35 8.51 -11.64
CA VAL A 50 -7.88 8.57 -10.28
C VAL A 50 -7.83 9.97 -9.67
N ILE A 51 -6.66 10.63 -9.71
CA ILE A 51 -6.40 11.90 -9.01
C ILE A 51 -6.66 13.14 -9.87
N GLY A 52 -6.90 12.93 -11.17
CA GLY A 52 -7.06 13.97 -12.17
C GLY A 52 -5.73 14.65 -12.55
N LYS A 53 -5.70 15.21 -13.76
CA LYS A 53 -4.49 15.82 -14.37
C LYS A 53 -3.88 16.95 -13.54
N LYS A 54 -4.68 17.71 -12.78
CA LYS A 54 -4.20 18.83 -11.96
C LYS A 54 -3.24 18.40 -10.84
N SER A 55 -3.40 17.17 -10.34
CA SER A 55 -2.61 16.63 -9.24
C SER A 55 -1.35 15.89 -9.72
N LEU A 56 -1.20 15.71 -11.02
CA LEU A 56 -0.09 14.95 -11.62
C LEU A 56 1.30 15.54 -11.30
N PRO A 57 1.54 16.87 -11.35
CA PRO A 57 2.85 17.42 -11.00
C PRO A 57 3.26 17.09 -9.56
N VAL A 58 2.29 17.15 -8.63
CA VAL A 58 2.52 16.82 -7.22
C VAL A 58 2.85 15.33 -7.08
N PHE A 59 2.10 14.46 -7.76
CA PHE A 59 2.36 13.02 -7.79
C PHE A 59 3.77 12.68 -8.28
N ILE A 60 4.18 13.22 -9.43
CA ILE A 60 5.52 13.00 -10.00
C ILE A 60 6.61 13.54 -9.07
N SER A 61 6.43 14.75 -8.54
CA SER A 61 7.41 15.35 -7.62
C SER A 61 7.61 14.52 -6.34
N GLY A 62 6.59 13.76 -5.94
CA GLY A 62 6.64 12.85 -4.79
C GLY A 62 7.70 11.76 -4.91
N PHE A 63 8.12 11.36 -6.12
CA PHE A 63 9.17 10.35 -6.32
C PHE A 63 10.59 10.86 -6.05
N ASN A 64 10.77 12.19 -6.00
CA ASN A 64 12.05 12.85 -5.75
C ASN A 64 12.04 13.65 -4.44
N ASN A 65 10.95 13.59 -3.67
CA ASN A 65 10.79 14.32 -2.42
C ASN A 65 11.40 13.53 -1.25
N SER A 66 12.21 14.19 -0.42
CA SER A 66 12.89 13.54 0.70
C SER A 66 11.95 13.15 1.85
N GLN A 67 10.85 13.87 2.02
CA GLN A 67 9.85 13.59 3.06
C GLN A 67 9.04 12.34 2.71
N THR A 68 8.67 12.16 1.44
CA THR A 68 7.97 10.95 0.98
C THR A 68 8.88 9.72 1.07
N ASP A 69 10.17 9.82 0.69
CA ASP A 69 11.17 8.75 0.89
C ASP A 69 11.32 8.40 2.37
N THR A 70 11.46 9.40 3.24
CA THR A 70 11.56 9.21 4.69
C THR A 70 10.33 8.50 5.26
N ALA A 71 9.13 8.91 4.85
CA ALA A 71 7.89 8.31 5.31
C ALA A 71 7.74 6.84 4.86
N ALA A 72 8.17 6.52 3.63
CA ALA A 72 8.20 5.14 3.13
C ALA A 72 9.18 4.28 3.93
N ARG A 73 10.38 4.80 4.23
CA ARG A 73 11.38 4.11 5.06
C ARG A 73 10.91 3.86 6.48
N ILE A 74 10.26 4.85 7.11
CA ILE A 74 9.69 4.69 8.46
C ILE A 74 8.63 3.59 8.44
N SER A 75 7.73 3.61 7.45
CA SER A 75 6.67 2.60 7.31
C SER A 75 7.24 1.19 7.12
N PHE A 76 8.27 1.04 6.28
CA PHE A 76 8.96 -0.22 6.07
C PHE A 76 9.64 -0.72 7.36
N LYS A 77 10.42 0.13 8.04
CA LYS A 77 11.09 -0.20 9.31
C LYS A 77 10.10 -0.58 10.40
N TYR A 78 8.96 0.11 10.47
CA TYR A 78 7.89 -0.24 11.40
C TYR A 78 7.37 -1.65 11.12
N GLY A 79 7.09 -2.00 9.86
CA GLY A 79 6.74 -3.36 9.46
C GLY A 79 7.77 -4.40 9.92
N CYS A 80 9.06 -4.15 9.65
CA CYS A 80 10.15 -5.03 10.07
C CYS A 80 10.21 -5.20 11.61
N SER A 81 10.05 -4.11 12.37
CA SER A 81 10.05 -4.16 13.85
C SER A 81 8.90 -5.00 14.43
N ARG A 82 7.88 -5.28 13.62
CA ARG A 82 6.70 -6.07 13.96
C ARG A 82 6.77 -7.49 13.38
N GLY A 83 7.93 -7.90 12.85
CA GLY A 83 8.14 -9.22 12.26
C GLY A 83 7.46 -9.43 10.92
N VAL A 84 7.07 -8.35 10.21
CA VAL A 84 6.43 -8.47 8.90
C VAL A 84 7.49 -8.76 7.83
N PHE A 85 7.42 -9.94 7.22
CA PHE A 85 8.31 -10.38 6.14
C PHE A 85 7.57 -10.65 4.81
N GLY A 86 6.26 -10.46 4.80
CA GLY A 86 5.40 -10.63 3.64
C GLY A 86 4.11 -9.81 3.81
N THR A 87 3.20 -9.93 2.86
CA THR A 87 1.91 -9.24 2.91
C THR A 87 0.82 -10.15 2.35
N PRO A 88 -0.40 -10.16 2.93
CA PRO A 88 -0.84 -9.37 4.08
C PRO A 88 -0.44 -9.96 5.44
N PHE A 89 -0.24 -9.06 6.43
CA PHE A 89 -0.14 -9.35 7.86
C PHE A 89 -1.15 -8.46 8.60
N PHE A 90 -1.90 -9.03 9.53
CA PHE A 90 -2.95 -8.31 10.25
C PHE A 90 -2.66 -8.25 11.74
N PHE A 91 -2.82 -7.07 12.33
CA PHE A 91 -2.65 -6.83 13.75
C PHE A 91 -3.91 -6.19 14.33
N VAL A 92 -4.37 -6.68 15.48
CA VAL A 92 -5.48 -6.10 16.25
C VAL A 92 -4.98 -5.80 17.65
N ASN A 93 -5.10 -4.54 18.10
CA ASN A 93 -4.57 -4.08 19.39
C ASN A 93 -3.10 -4.43 19.64
N GLY A 94 -2.27 -4.37 18.59
CA GLY A 94 -0.85 -4.71 18.69
C GLY A 94 -0.55 -6.21 18.76
N MET A 95 -1.55 -7.08 18.63
CA MET A 95 -1.37 -8.53 18.55
C MET A 95 -1.49 -9.02 17.12
N LEU A 96 -0.58 -9.88 16.70
CA LEU A 96 -0.55 -10.47 15.37
C LEU A 96 -1.62 -11.56 15.25
N LEU A 97 -2.39 -11.55 14.16
CA LEU A 97 -3.34 -12.62 13.86
C LEU A 97 -2.62 -13.84 13.24
N PRO A 98 -3.05 -15.08 13.54
CA PRO A 98 -2.35 -16.30 13.15
C PRO A 98 -2.47 -16.66 11.66
N ASP A 99 -3.47 -16.13 10.94
CA ASP A 99 -3.74 -16.45 9.54
C ASP A 99 -2.87 -15.58 8.61
N TYR A 100 -1.58 -15.88 8.55
CA TYR A 100 -0.60 -15.18 7.71
C TYR A 100 -0.89 -15.34 6.22
N GLY A 101 -0.74 -14.26 5.44
CA GLY A 101 -0.68 -14.33 3.97
C GLY A 101 -2.01 -14.53 3.25
N SER A 102 -3.13 -14.75 3.96
CA SER A 102 -4.46 -14.89 3.36
C SER A 102 -5.26 -13.61 3.55
N THR A 103 -6.01 -13.17 2.53
CA THR A 103 -6.97 -12.07 2.70
C THR A 103 -8.07 -12.50 3.69
N LEU A 104 -8.33 -11.67 4.70
CA LEU A 104 -9.44 -11.91 5.61
C LEU A 104 -10.73 -11.39 4.99
N ASP A 105 -11.74 -12.25 4.87
CA ASP A 105 -13.06 -11.85 4.43
C ASP A 105 -13.78 -11.02 5.51
N PHE A 106 -14.87 -10.37 5.10
CA PHE A 106 -15.65 -9.52 6.00
C PHE A 106 -16.18 -10.28 7.23
N LYS A 107 -16.60 -11.54 7.07
CA LYS A 107 -17.15 -12.37 8.16
C LYS A 107 -16.06 -12.67 9.20
N LYS A 108 -14.86 -13.02 8.75
CA LYS A 108 -13.70 -13.28 9.60
C LYS A 108 -13.27 -12.02 10.33
N TRP A 109 -13.24 -10.86 9.67
CA TRP A 109 -13.00 -9.58 10.34
C TRP A 109 -14.00 -9.30 11.46
N ARG A 110 -15.30 -9.43 11.18
CA ARG A 110 -16.34 -9.30 12.21
C ARG A 110 -16.15 -10.25 13.37
N SER A 111 -15.78 -11.51 13.10
CA SER A 111 -15.54 -12.50 14.16
C SER A 111 -14.40 -12.11 15.11
N VAL A 112 -13.40 -11.36 14.62
CA VAL A 112 -12.27 -10.86 15.42
C VAL A 112 -12.63 -9.56 16.16
N ILE A 113 -13.35 -8.65 15.48
CA ILE A 113 -13.61 -7.29 15.95
C ILE A 113 -14.82 -7.23 16.89
N ASP A 114 -15.95 -7.85 16.53
CA ASP A 114 -17.21 -7.74 17.30
C ASP A 114 -17.09 -8.15 18.78
N PRO A 115 -16.35 -9.22 19.16
CA PRO A 115 -16.19 -9.59 20.56
C PRO A 115 -15.52 -8.50 21.42
N LEU A 116 -14.69 -7.64 20.83
CA LEU A 116 -13.95 -6.59 21.55
C LEU A 116 -14.86 -5.48 22.10
N PHE A 117 -16.11 -5.40 21.62
CA PHE A 117 -17.08 -4.37 22.03
C PHE A 117 -18.15 -4.88 22.99
N ARG A 118 -18.16 -6.18 23.33
CA ARG A 118 -19.25 -6.79 24.13
C ARG A 118 -19.17 -6.55 25.64
N ASN A 119 -18.06 -6.01 26.15
CA ASN A 119 -17.85 -5.77 27.58
C ASN A 119 -17.87 -4.26 27.93
N ARG A 120 -18.77 -3.48 27.33
CA ARG A 120 -19.05 -2.10 27.78
C ARG A 120 -20.49 -1.99 28.26
#